data_AF-A0A0K2YQB1-F1
#
_entry.id   AF-A0A0K2YQB1-F1
#
_cell.length_a   1.000
_cell.length_b   1.000
_cell.length_c   1.000
_cell.angle_alpha   90.00
_cell.angle_beta   90.00
_cell.angle_gamma   90.00
#
_symmetry.space_group_name_H-M   'P 1'
#
loop_
_entity.id
_entity.type
_entity.pdbx_description
1 polymer ?
#
loop_
_entity_poly.entity_id
_entity_poly.type
_entity_poly.pdbx_seq_one_letter_code
_entity_poly.pdbx_strand_id
1 'polypeptide(L)'
;MMTRQREPDWQPRSDEVQSDQVASYDAMREGCPIAYDGNDSWTVFGHADAVAVADDTATYSNAVSRHLQVPNGFDGAAHRDYRTMIGRYFTDDAIAGFEPTLRSICADLVTAVPRGVDVDLMAELAEPFANDTTCAFMAGRIRCVHRCGSGRRRTAARPSPSTARRWPRSPSSSTTTSAPNSTPDGDGPPPTRPVRCWRNGWTVDR
;
A
#
# COMPACT_ATOMS: atom_id res chain seq x y z
N MET A 1 13.33 -30.16 24.67
CA MET A 1 13.82 -29.40 23.50
C MET A 1 13.35 -27.97 23.65
N MET A 2 14.25 -27.02 23.93
CA MET A 2 13.91 -25.59 23.91
C MET A 2 13.93 -25.13 22.46
N THR A 3 12.77 -24.80 21.91
CA THR A 3 12.65 -24.15 20.61
C THR A 3 13.36 -22.81 20.70
N ARG A 4 14.46 -22.63 19.97
CA ARG A 4 15.16 -21.34 19.91
C ARG A 4 14.23 -20.36 19.20
N GLN A 5 13.59 -19.47 19.94
CA GLN A 5 12.75 -18.44 19.33
C GLN A 5 13.66 -17.52 18.52
N ARG A 6 13.34 -17.38 17.22
CA ARG A 6 14.05 -16.47 16.33
C ARG A 6 13.65 -15.05 16.71
N GLU A 7 14.63 -14.19 16.96
CA GLU A 7 14.38 -12.76 17.13
C GLU A 7 13.90 -12.14 15.82
N PRO A 8 12.97 -11.17 15.86
CA PRO A 8 12.53 -10.47 14.66
C PRO A 8 13.69 -9.73 14.00
N ASP A 9 13.77 -9.85 12.69
CA ASP A 9 14.72 -9.13 11.85
C ASP A 9 14.30 -7.65 11.68
N TRP A 10 13.00 -7.39 11.73
CA TRP A 10 12.44 -6.03 11.63
C TRP A 10 11.05 -5.95 12.28
N GLN A 11 10.52 -4.72 12.43
CA GLN A 11 9.21 -4.47 13.04
C GLN A 11 8.36 -3.56 12.13
N PRO A 12 7.46 -4.13 11.29
CA PRO A 12 6.70 -3.36 10.28
C PRO A 12 5.83 -2.24 10.88
N ARG A 13 5.44 -2.38 12.15
CA ARG A 13 4.52 -1.47 12.85
C ARG A 13 5.24 -0.54 13.83
N SER A 14 6.57 -0.48 13.84
CA SER A 14 7.29 0.45 14.71
C SER A 14 7.05 1.90 14.28
N ASP A 15 7.13 2.84 15.22
CA ASP A 15 6.96 4.26 14.94
C ASP A 15 7.96 4.76 13.89
N GLU A 16 9.20 4.24 13.93
CA GLU A 16 10.23 4.51 12.93
C GLU A 16 9.73 4.17 11.52
N VAL A 17 9.26 2.93 11.31
CA VAL A 17 8.74 2.49 10.02
C VAL A 17 7.49 3.27 9.61
N GLN A 18 6.58 3.54 10.55
CA GLN A 18 5.34 4.27 10.25
C GLN A 18 5.59 5.75 9.93
N SER A 19 6.67 6.34 10.45
CA SER A 19 7.04 7.73 10.18
C SER A 19 7.65 7.94 8.78
N ASP A 20 8.44 6.98 8.30
CA ASP A 20 9.03 6.97 6.96
C ASP A 20 9.20 5.53 6.43
N GLN A 21 8.14 5.05 5.77
CA GLN A 21 8.12 3.70 5.21
C GLN A 21 9.09 3.55 4.04
N VAL A 22 9.29 4.62 3.25
CA VAL A 22 10.16 4.55 2.06
C VAL A 22 11.60 4.35 2.49
N ALA A 23 12.10 5.19 3.39
CA ALA A 23 13.47 5.08 3.90
C ALA A 23 13.69 3.74 4.63
N SER A 24 12.70 3.30 5.41
CA SER A 24 12.77 2.01 6.10
C SER A 24 12.85 0.83 5.13
N TYR A 25 12.05 0.84 4.05
CA TYR A 25 12.08 -0.22 3.05
C TYR A 25 13.37 -0.19 2.23
N ASP A 26 13.95 0.98 1.97
CA ASP A 26 15.26 1.12 1.33
C ASP A 26 16.37 0.52 2.19
N ALA A 27 16.41 0.85 3.49
CA ALA A 27 17.37 0.26 4.42
C ALA A 27 17.24 -1.27 4.47
N MET A 28 16.01 -1.79 4.45
CA MET A 28 15.77 -3.23 4.41
C MET A 28 16.22 -3.85 3.09
N ARG A 29 16.04 -3.20 1.93
CA ARG A 29 16.56 -3.70 0.64
C ARG A 29 18.09 -3.86 0.65
N GLU A 30 18.81 -2.94 1.29
CA GLU A 30 20.28 -2.97 1.35
C GLU A 30 20.82 -3.96 2.40
N GLY A 31 20.13 -4.04 3.55
CA GLY A 31 20.59 -4.79 4.72
C GLY A 31 20.00 -6.19 4.88
N CYS A 32 18.71 -6.35 4.57
CA CYS A 32 17.87 -7.49 4.92
C CYS A 32 16.69 -7.63 3.93
N PRO A 33 16.92 -8.06 2.69
CA PRO A 33 15.88 -8.05 1.66
C PRO A 33 14.73 -9.03 1.93
N ILE A 34 14.94 -9.99 2.84
CA ILE A 34 13.92 -10.91 3.35
C ILE A 34 14.00 -10.93 4.88
N ALA A 35 12.95 -10.45 5.53
CA ALA A 35 12.94 -10.19 6.98
C ALA A 35 11.79 -10.88 7.69
N TYR A 36 12.10 -11.58 8.78
CA TYR A 36 11.12 -12.14 9.70
C TYR A 36 10.60 -11.08 10.69
N ASP A 37 9.30 -10.98 10.89
CA ASP A 37 8.70 -9.93 11.74
C ASP A 37 8.41 -10.37 13.20
N GLY A 38 8.69 -11.63 13.54
CA GLY A 38 8.41 -12.17 14.87
C GLY A 38 7.02 -12.81 15.03
N ASN A 39 6.13 -12.65 14.06
CA ASN A 39 4.74 -13.13 14.07
C ASN A 39 4.48 -14.16 12.96
N ASP A 40 5.39 -15.12 12.79
CA ASP A 40 5.33 -16.15 11.73
C ASP A 40 5.21 -15.57 10.30
N SER A 41 5.52 -14.29 10.13
CA SER A 41 5.38 -13.57 8.85
C SER A 41 6.73 -13.10 8.35
N TRP A 42 6.83 -13.08 7.02
CA TRP A 42 8.03 -12.69 6.31
C TRP A 42 7.72 -11.54 5.36
N THR A 43 8.65 -10.61 5.23
CA THR A 43 8.55 -9.49 4.29
C THR A 43 9.67 -9.56 3.27
N VAL A 44 9.31 -9.44 2.00
CA VAL A 44 10.22 -9.46 0.86
C VAL A 44 10.29 -8.05 0.28
N PHE A 45 11.47 -7.44 0.30
CA PHE A 45 11.68 -6.04 -0.11
C PHE A 45 12.24 -5.91 -1.53
N GLY A 46 12.95 -6.93 -2.00
CA GLY A 46 13.53 -6.98 -3.34
C GLY A 46 12.47 -7.20 -4.41
N HIS A 47 12.50 -6.41 -5.48
CA HIS A 47 11.54 -6.55 -6.58
C HIS A 47 11.59 -7.94 -7.23
N ALA A 48 12.79 -8.44 -7.55
CA ALA A 48 12.96 -9.74 -8.19
C ALA A 48 12.41 -10.88 -7.32
N ASP A 49 12.69 -10.84 -6.01
CA ASP A 49 12.20 -11.84 -5.07
C ASP A 49 10.68 -11.74 -4.88
N ALA A 50 10.13 -10.53 -4.80
CA ALA A 50 8.69 -10.32 -4.67
C ALA A 50 7.92 -10.83 -5.89
N VAL A 51 8.44 -10.61 -7.10
CA VAL A 51 7.89 -11.17 -8.34
C VAL A 51 8.00 -12.70 -8.34
N ALA A 52 9.15 -13.25 -7.97
CA ALA A 52 9.34 -14.70 -7.91
C ALA A 52 8.36 -15.38 -6.93
N VAL A 53 8.12 -14.77 -5.76
CA VAL A 53 7.12 -15.23 -4.79
C VAL A 53 5.70 -15.12 -5.35
N ALA A 54 5.37 -14.02 -6.01
CA ALA A 54 4.04 -13.81 -6.59
C ALA A 54 3.74 -14.79 -7.75
N ASP A 55 4.75 -15.15 -8.54
CA ASP A 55 4.61 -16.07 -9.67
C ASP A 55 4.59 -17.55 -9.23
N ASP A 56 5.29 -17.92 -8.14
CA ASP A 56 5.30 -19.29 -7.60
C ASP A 56 4.08 -19.57 -6.69
N THR A 57 2.90 -19.57 -7.31
CA THR A 57 1.62 -19.89 -6.65
C THR A 57 1.51 -21.34 -6.15
N ALA A 58 2.44 -22.22 -6.50
CA ALA A 58 2.48 -23.60 -6.01
C ALA A 58 3.14 -23.69 -4.63
N THR A 59 4.18 -22.87 -4.40
CA THR A 59 4.85 -22.77 -3.10
C THR A 59 4.17 -21.75 -2.18
N TYR A 60 3.73 -20.60 -2.72
CA TYR A 60 3.13 -19.52 -1.95
C TYR A 60 1.63 -19.43 -2.20
N SER A 61 0.88 -20.11 -1.34
CA SER A 61 -0.58 -20.16 -1.38
C SER A 61 -1.23 -18.85 -0.92
N ASN A 62 -2.32 -18.46 -1.56
CA ASN A 62 -3.18 -17.37 -1.08
C ASN A 62 -4.30 -17.83 -0.14
N ALA A 63 -4.52 -19.15 -0.02
CA ALA A 63 -5.55 -19.77 0.83
C ALA A 63 -5.14 -19.81 2.32
N VAL A 64 -4.67 -18.69 2.86
CA VAL A 64 -4.07 -18.57 4.21
C VAL A 64 -5.02 -18.01 5.27
N SER A 65 -6.16 -17.47 4.87
CA SER A 65 -7.13 -16.81 5.76
C SER A 65 -8.42 -17.62 5.88
N ARG A 66 -8.99 -17.66 7.10
CA ARG A 66 -10.35 -18.16 7.33
C ARG A 66 -11.43 -17.27 6.71
N HIS A 67 -11.13 -15.99 6.49
CA HIS A 67 -12.02 -15.05 5.81
C HIS A 67 -11.65 -15.03 4.33
N LEU A 68 -12.38 -15.82 3.56
CA LEU A 68 -12.12 -16.03 2.15
C LEU A 68 -12.48 -14.79 1.33
N GLN A 69 -11.47 -14.15 0.74
CA GLN A 69 -11.65 -13.03 -0.19
C GLN A 69 -11.67 -13.58 -1.62
N VAL A 70 -12.84 -13.72 -2.24
CA VAL A 70 -12.94 -14.28 -3.59
C VAL A 70 -12.63 -13.19 -4.64
N PRO A 71 -11.74 -13.44 -5.64
CA PRO A 71 -10.97 -14.66 -5.87
C PRO A 71 -9.62 -14.70 -5.15
N ASN A 72 -9.15 -13.59 -4.58
CA ASN A 72 -7.79 -13.42 -4.04
C ASN A 72 -7.33 -14.50 -3.05
N GLY A 73 -8.23 -15.16 -2.32
CA GLY A 73 -7.92 -16.22 -1.37
C GLY A 73 -8.05 -17.65 -1.91
N PHE A 74 -8.23 -17.82 -3.23
CA PHE A 74 -8.20 -19.12 -3.90
C PHE A 74 -6.85 -19.37 -4.56
N ASP A 75 -6.52 -20.64 -4.72
CA ASP A 75 -5.40 -21.11 -5.55
C ASP A 75 -5.89 -22.04 -6.67
N GLY A 76 -5.00 -22.33 -7.63
CA GLY A 76 -5.20 -23.37 -8.62
C GLY A 76 -6.44 -23.19 -9.50
N ALA A 77 -7.21 -24.26 -9.68
CA ALA A 77 -8.36 -24.28 -10.58
C ALA A 77 -9.48 -23.34 -10.12
N ALA A 78 -9.79 -23.32 -8.82
CA ALA A 78 -10.83 -22.44 -8.27
C ALA A 78 -10.50 -20.96 -8.53
N HIS A 79 -9.24 -20.56 -8.33
CA HIS A 79 -8.80 -19.20 -8.67
C HIS A 79 -8.98 -18.90 -10.16
N ARG A 80 -8.50 -19.80 -11.05
CA ARG A 80 -8.60 -19.61 -12.51
C ARG A 80 -10.03 -19.50 -13.00
N ASP A 81 -10.94 -20.32 -12.47
CA ASP A 81 -12.33 -20.34 -12.89
C ASP A 81 -13.02 -19.01 -12.52
N TYR A 82 -12.86 -18.55 -11.27
CA TYR A 82 -13.39 -17.26 -10.84
C TYR A 82 -12.73 -16.09 -11.59
N ARG A 83 -11.40 -16.11 -11.77
CA ARG A 83 -10.68 -15.06 -12.48
C ARG A 83 -11.12 -14.96 -13.94
N THR A 84 -11.35 -16.09 -14.60
CA THR A 84 -11.87 -16.15 -15.98
C THR A 84 -13.29 -15.59 -16.07
N MET A 85 -14.16 -15.92 -15.11
CA MET A 85 -15.51 -15.37 -15.05
C MET A 85 -15.49 -13.84 -14.85
N ILE A 86 -14.71 -13.35 -13.89
CA ILE A 86 -14.59 -11.92 -13.57
C ILE A 86 -13.91 -11.16 -14.71
N GLY A 87 -12.90 -11.75 -15.37
CA GLY A 87 -12.12 -11.11 -16.44
C GLY A 87 -12.96 -10.60 -17.60
N ARG A 88 -14.13 -11.22 -17.87
CA ARG A 88 -15.09 -10.76 -18.90
C ARG A 88 -15.63 -9.35 -18.67
N TYR A 89 -15.56 -8.86 -17.44
CA TYR A 89 -16.00 -7.51 -17.07
C TYR A 89 -14.88 -6.46 -17.22
N PHE A 90 -13.63 -6.90 -17.43
CA PHE A 90 -12.43 -6.07 -17.46
C PHE A 90 -11.66 -6.23 -18.79
N THR A 91 -12.35 -6.53 -19.89
CA THR A 91 -11.73 -6.48 -21.23
C THR A 91 -11.52 -5.02 -21.65
N ASP A 92 -10.59 -4.78 -22.58
CA ASP A 92 -10.33 -3.43 -23.10
C ASP A 92 -11.61 -2.76 -23.61
N ASP A 93 -12.43 -3.46 -24.39
CA ASP A 93 -13.72 -2.95 -24.87
C ASP A 93 -14.71 -2.65 -23.73
N ALA A 94 -14.75 -3.48 -22.69
CA ALA A 94 -15.64 -3.27 -21.56
C ALA A 94 -15.22 -2.03 -20.74
N ILE A 95 -13.92 -1.83 -20.56
CA ILE A 95 -13.37 -0.66 -19.87
C ILE A 95 -13.52 0.59 -20.73
N ALA A 96 -13.22 0.52 -22.03
CA ALA A 96 -13.42 1.62 -22.96
C ALA A 96 -14.89 2.05 -23.04
N GLY A 97 -15.84 1.10 -23.03
CA GLY A 97 -17.26 1.40 -22.97
C GLY A 97 -17.71 2.03 -21.64
N PHE A 98 -16.98 1.79 -20.54
CA PHE A 98 -17.28 2.36 -19.24
C PHE A 98 -16.60 3.72 -19.00
N GLU A 99 -15.50 4.01 -19.70
CA GLU A 99 -14.73 5.25 -19.59
C GLU A 99 -15.58 6.53 -19.63
N PRO A 100 -16.59 6.68 -20.51
CA PRO A 100 -17.41 7.89 -20.54
C PRO A 100 -18.15 8.14 -19.22
N THR A 101 -18.53 7.07 -18.52
CA THR A 101 -19.18 7.16 -17.19
C THR A 101 -18.19 7.66 -16.14
N LEU A 102 -16.97 7.12 -16.13
CA LEU A 102 -15.88 7.57 -15.25
C LEU A 102 -15.58 9.05 -15.48
N ARG A 103 -15.50 9.47 -16.75
CA ARG A 103 -15.25 10.87 -17.13
C ARG A 103 -16.36 11.80 -16.65
N SER A 104 -17.62 11.40 -16.79
CA SER A 104 -18.77 12.18 -16.30
C SER A 104 -18.71 12.34 -14.78
N ILE A 105 -18.49 11.25 -14.03
CA ILE A 105 -18.37 11.28 -12.56
C ILE A 105 -17.25 12.23 -12.14
N CYS A 106 -16.08 12.11 -12.77
CA CYS A 106 -14.94 12.98 -12.48
C CYS A 106 -15.26 14.46 -12.77
N ALA A 107 -15.87 14.76 -13.93
CA ALA A 107 -16.24 16.12 -14.30
C ALA A 107 -17.24 16.73 -13.30
N ASP A 108 -18.25 15.96 -12.89
CA ASP A 108 -19.26 16.40 -11.92
C ASP A 108 -18.62 16.68 -10.55
N LEU A 109 -17.75 15.79 -10.07
CA LEU A 109 -17.05 15.96 -8.81
C LEU A 109 -16.12 17.18 -8.84
N VAL A 110 -15.28 17.31 -9.86
CA VAL A 110 -14.36 18.47 -10.01
C VAL A 110 -15.13 19.78 -10.13
N THR A 111 -16.29 19.78 -10.80
CA THR A 111 -17.15 20.96 -10.90
C THR A 111 -17.73 21.36 -9.54
N ALA A 112 -18.03 20.37 -8.68
CA ALA A 112 -18.60 20.60 -7.36
C ALA A 112 -17.58 21.08 -6.30
N VAL A 113 -16.27 20.93 -6.54
CA VAL A 113 -15.23 21.39 -5.61
C VAL A 113 -15.26 22.93 -5.49
N PRO A 114 -15.38 23.47 -4.25
CA PRO A 114 -15.33 24.92 -4.01
C PRO A 114 -14.07 25.59 -4.56
N ARG A 115 -14.22 26.84 -5.03
CA ARG A 115 -13.10 27.64 -5.57
C ARG A 115 -12.70 28.75 -4.60
N GLY A 116 -11.42 29.08 -4.58
CA GLY A 116 -10.88 30.17 -3.75
C GLY A 116 -10.80 29.87 -2.25
N VAL A 117 -10.92 28.60 -1.86
CA VAL A 117 -10.81 28.14 -0.47
C VAL A 117 -9.95 26.88 -0.40
N ASP A 118 -9.38 26.62 0.77
CA ASP A 118 -8.72 25.35 1.06
C ASP A 118 -9.77 24.23 1.16
N VAL A 119 -9.48 23.09 0.54
CA VAL A 119 -10.35 21.91 0.51
C VAL A 119 -9.58 20.66 0.91
N ASP A 120 -10.25 19.73 1.58
CA ASP A 120 -9.73 18.39 1.78
C ASP A 120 -9.99 17.56 0.51
N LEU A 121 -8.92 17.28 -0.24
CA LEU A 121 -9.01 16.52 -1.50
C LEU A 121 -9.55 15.10 -1.30
N MET A 122 -9.28 14.48 -0.15
CA MET A 122 -9.72 13.11 0.11
C MET A 122 -11.23 13.08 0.27
N ALA A 123 -11.76 13.93 1.14
CA ALA A 123 -13.19 14.01 1.43
C ALA A 123 -14.00 14.58 0.26
N GLU A 124 -13.49 15.60 -0.43
CA GLU A 124 -14.26 16.33 -1.46
C GLU A 124 -14.14 15.71 -2.86
N LEU A 125 -13.11 14.89 -3.13
CA LEU A 125 -12.87 14.32 -4.46
C LEU A 125 -12.55 12.82 -4.46
N ALA A 126 -11.50 12.39 -3.74
CA ALA A 126 -10.96 11.04 -3.91
C ALA A 126 -11.92 9.95 -3.39
N GLU A 127 -12.49 10.13 -2.20
CA GLU A 127 -13.46 9.19 -1.63
C GLU A 127 -14.77 9.14 -2.43
N PRO A 128 -15.42 10.29 -2.77
CA PRO A 128 -16.59 10.28 -3.64
C PRO A 128 -16.32 9.62 -5.00
N PHE A 129 -15.16 9.89 -5.61
CA PHE A 129 -14.80 9.27 -6.88
C PHE A 129 -14.73 7.76 -6.76
N ALA A 130 -13.95 7.23 -5.81
CA ALA A 130 -13.82 5.78 -5.62
C ALA A 130 -15.18 5.10 -5.37
N ASN A 131 -16.03 5.73 -4.56
CA ASN A 131 -17.36 5.21 -4.24
C ASN A 131 -18.30 5.25 -5.45
N ASP A 132 -18.42 6.41 -6.10
CA ASP A 132 -19.35 6.61 -7.21
C ASP A 132 -18.95 5.76 -8.43
N THR A 133 -17.66 5.63 -8.73
CA THR A 133 -17.19 4.77 -9.83
C THR A 133 -17.44 3.30 -9.55
N THR A 134 -17.21 2.86 -8.30
CA THR A 134 -17.44 1.46 -7.90
C THR A 134 -18.94 1.14 -7.93
N CYS A 135 -19.77 2.03 -7.39
CA CYS A 135 -21.23 1.93 -7.46
C CYS A 135 -21.72 1.91 -8.90
N ALA A 136 -21.24 2.80 -9.77
CA ALA A 136 -21.63 2.85 -11.17
C ALA A 136 -21.22 1.58 -11.92
N PHE A 137 -20.02 1.05 -11.65
CA PHE A 137 -19.54 -0.19 -12.27
C PHE A 137 -20.41 -1.40 -11.89
N MET A 138 -20.83 -1.49 -10.63
CA MET A 138 -21.70 -2.57 -10.14
C MET A 138 -23.18 -2.38 -10.54
N ALA A 139 -23.73 -1.17 -10.37
CA ALA A 139 -25.14 -0.85 -10.61
C ALA A 139 -25.49 -0.65 -12.08
N GLY A 140 -24.53 -0.29 -12.95
CA GLY A 140 -24.76 -0.24 -14.40
C GLY A 140 -25.15 -1.59 -15.01
N ARG A 141 -24.94 -2.69 -14.27
CA ARG A 141 -25.23 -4.07 -14.71
C ARG A 141 -26.34 -4.77 -13.90
N ILE A 142 -26.81 -4.16 -12.81
CA ILE A 142 -27.98 -4.60 -12.03
C ILE A 142 -28.92 -3.39 -12.03
N ARG A 143 -30.05 -3.42 -12.76
CA ARG A 143 -30.99 -2.27 -12.82
C ARG A 143 -31.44 -1.84 -11.42
N CYS A 144 -30.67 -0.97 -10.78
CA CYS A 144 -31.03 -0.30 -9.55
C CYS A 144 -31.56 1.06 -9.95
N VAL A 145 -32.89 1.16 -10.00
CA VAL A 145 -33.67 2.38 -10.27
C VAL A 145 -33.49 3.46 -9.20
N HIS A 146 -32.79 3.12 -8.10
CA HIS A 146 -32.28 4.13 -7.19
C HIS A 146 -30.98 4.68 -7.76
N ARG A 147 -31.04 5.90 -8.30
CA ARG A 147 -29.92 6.85 -8.20
C ARG A 147 -29.47 6.75 -6.75
N CYS A 148 -28.33 6.09 -6.48
CA CYS A 148 -27.73 6.10 -5.16
C CYS A 148 -27.46 7.57 -4.91
N GLY A 149 -28.39 8.19 -4.17
CA GLY A 149 -28.50 9.61 -4.13
C GLY A 149 -27.22 10.13 -3.53
N SER A 150 -26.50 10.95 -4.29
CA SER A 150 -25.65 12.01 -3.77
C SER A 150 -26.50 13.06 -3.01
N GLY A 151 -27.44 12.59 -2.20
CA GLY A 151 -28.12 13.32 -1.15
C GLY A 151 -27.10 13.58 -0.06
N ARG A 152 -26.21 14.55 -0.33
CA ARG A 152 -25.51 15.30 0.70
C ARG A 152 -26.56 15.75 1.71
N ARG A 153 -26.72 15.01 2.81
CA ARG A 153 -26.98 15.70 4.08
C ARG A 153 -25.71 16.47 4.34
N ARG A 154 -25.72 17.76 3.99
CA ARG A 154 -24.76 18.74 4.48
C ARG A 154 -24.96 18.79 5.99
N THR A 155 -24.37 17.85 6.73
CA THR A 155 -24.14 18.09 8.16
C THR A 155 -23.05 19.13 8.23
N ALA A 156 -23.40 20.25 8.85
CA ALA A 156 -22.55 21.42 9.04
C ALA A 156 -21.10 21.03 9.29
N ALA A 157 -20.18 21.72 8.59
CA ALA A 157 -18.76 21.67 8.85
C ALA A 157 -18.52 21.77 10.36
N ARG A 158 -18.06 20.67 10.97
CA ARG A 158 -17.27 20.79 12.19
C ARG A 158 -15.90 21.29 11.73
N PRO A 159 -15.39 22.41 12.26
CA PRO A 159 -14.03 22.82 11.97
C PRO A 159 -13.09 21.69 12.43
N SER A 160 -12.42 21.06 11.47
CA SER A 160 -11.26 20.21 11.76
C SER A 160 -10.12 21.14 12.21
N PRO A 161 -9.45 20.90 13.34
CA PRO A 161 -8.25 21.64 13.67
C PRO A 161 -7.19 21.31 12.61
N SER A 162 -6.76 22.33 11.87
CA SER A 162 -5.75 22.19 10.83
C SER A 162 -4.44 21.66 11.41
N THR A 163 -4.21 20.36 11.28
CA THR A 163 -2.85 19.80 11.17
C THR A 163 -2.66 19.32 9.75
N ALA A 164 -2.79 20.25 8.80
CA ALA A 164 -2.22 20.08 7.48
C ALA A 164 -0.72 19.88 7.67
N ARG A 165 -0.27 18.62 7.70
CA ARG A 165 1.14 18.29 7.53
C ARG A 165 1.51 18.75 6.12
N ARG A 166 2.08 19.95 6.07
CA ARG A 166 2.73 20.51 4.91
C ARG A 166 3.82 19.52 4.49
N TRP A 167 3.72 18.97 3.27
CA TRP A 167 4.79 18.21 2.66
C TRP A 167 6.07 19.06 2.70
N PRO A 168 7.16 18.63 3.37
CA PRO A 168 8.39 19.41 3.40
C PRO A 168 8.97 19.45 1.99
N ARG A 169 9.18 20.66 1.46
CA ARG A 169 10.01 20.89 0.29
C ARG A 169 11.47 20.63 0.68
N SER A 170 12.14 19.72 -0.01
CA SER A 170 13.58 19.49 0.16
C SER A 170 14.36 20.79 -0.10
N PRO A 171 15.27 21.23 0.78
CA PRO A 171 16.20 22.30 0.44
C PRO A 171 17.30 21.76 -0.48
N SER A 172 17.57 22.52 -1.53
CA SER A 172 18.70 22.40 -2.43
C SER A 172 20.04 22.47 -1.68
N SER A 173 20.95 21.57 -2.04
CA SER A 173 22.32 21.50 -1.56
C SER A 173 23.17 22.72 -1.99
N SER A 174 23.86 23.32 -1.03
CA SER A 174 25.01 24.18 -1.29
C SER A 174 26.12 23.87 -0.29
N THR A 175 27.20 23.34 -0.83
CA THR A 175 28.43 22.92 -0.17
C THR A 175 29.21 24.12 0.35
N THR A 176 29.57 24.13 1.64
CA THR A 176 30.68 24.96 2.13
C THR A 176 31.51 24.14 3.12
N THR A 177 32.75 23.87 2.71
CA THR A 177 33.82 23.27 3.51
C THR A 177 34.20 24.17 4.68
N SER A 178 34.26 23.61 5.89
CA SER A 178 35.10 24.10 7.00
C SER A 178 35.29 22.99 8.03
N ALA A 179 36.55 22.61 8.30
CA ALA A 179 36.93 21.80 9.45
C ALA A 179 36.98 22.67 10.71
N PRO A 180 36.79 22.09 11.91
CA PRO A 180 37.95 21.99 12.79
C PRO A 180 38.05 20.69 13.63
N ASN A 181 39.28 20.41 14.05
CA ASN A 181 39.70 19.41 15.04
C ASN A 181 38.91 19.50 16.36
N SER A 182 38.58 18.34 16.95
CA SER A 182 39.08 17.86 18.27
C SER A 182 38.13 16.82 18.86
N THR A 183 38.64 15.61 19.14
CA THR A 183 38.07 14.62 20.07
C THR A 183 38.22 15.10 21.52
N PRO A 184 37.26 14.79 22.41
CA PRO A 184 37.40 13.58 23.21
C PRO A 184 36.11 12.79 23.49
N ASP A 185 36.32 11.48 23.66
CA ASP A 185 35.63 10.53 24.53
C ASP A 185 34.11 10.36 24.51
N GLY A 186 33.71 9.14 24.16
CA GLY A 186 32.74 8.38 24.95
C GLY A 186 31.27 8.56 24.57
N ASP A 187 30.88 8.00 23.44
CA ASP A 187 29.66 7.17 23.30
C ASP A 187 29.57 6.73 21.84
N GLY A 188 30.07 5.52 21.56
CA GLY A 188 29.92 4.91 20.25
C GLY A 188 28.44 4.68 19.94
N PRO A 189 28.00 4.80 18.67
CA PRO A 189 26.65 4.39 18.30
C PRO A 189 26.44 2.94 18.76
N PRO A 190 25.23 2.57 19.24
CA PRO A 190 24.97 1.20 19.67
C PRO A 190 25.40 0.26 18.54
N PRO A 191 26.05 -0.87 18.87
CA PRO A 191 26.54 -1.77 17.85
C PRO A 191 25.38 -2.12 16.93
N THR A 192 25.51 -1.80 15.64
CA THR A 192 24.62 -2.29 14.60
C THR A 192 24.62 -3.80 14.75
N ARG A 193 23.53 -4.34 15.33
CA ARG A 193 23.38 -5.79 15.49
C ARG A 193 23.64 -6.38 14.11
N PRO A 194 24.52 -7.39 13.96
CA PRO A 194 24.68 -8.06 12.69
C PRO A 194 23.30 -8.59 12.32
N VAL A 195 22.73 -7.96 11.30
CA VAL A 195 21.39 -8.24 10.80
C VAL A 195 21.44 -9.70 10.36
N ARG A 196 20.89 -10.61 11.19
CA ARG A 196 20.86 -12.07 10.93
C ARG A 196 19.83 -12.38 9.85
N CYS A 197 19.77 -11.54 8.83
CA CYS A 197 18.82 -11.68 7.77
C CYS A 197 19.29 -12.67 6.73
N TRP A 198 18.29 -13.30 6.14
CA TRP A 198 18.49 -14.28 5.10
C TRP A 198 18.96 -13.54 3.83
N ARG A 199 20.19 -13.83 3.38
CA ARG A 199 20.84 -13.13 2.25
C ARG A 199 20.96 -13.96 0.96
N ASN A 200 20.66 -15.26 0.98
CA ASN A 200 20.92 -16.15 -0.16
C ASN A 200 19.66 -16.89 -0.57
N GLY A 201 19.27 -16.77 -1.84
CA GLY A 201 18.03 -17.25 -2.43
C GLY A 201 17.66 -18.72 -2.18
N TRP A 202 16.38 -19.00 -2.44
CA TRP A 202 15.70 -20.27 -2.24
C TRP A 202 16.41 -21.45 -2.92
N THR A 203 17.03 -22.33 -2.13
CA THR A 203 17.09 -23.76 -2.46
C THR A 203 16.06 -24.47 -1.58
N VAL A 204 14.92 -24.82 -2.18
CA VAL A 204 13.96 -25.74 -1.58
C VAL A 204 14.58 -27.13 -1.64
N ASP A 205 15.05 -27.65 -0.51
CA ASP A 205 15.37 -29.08 -0.39
C ASP A 205 14.05 -29.87 -0.55
N ARG A 206 14.04 -30.79 -1.53
CA ARG A 206 12.92 -31.71 -1.79
C ARG A 206 12.94 -32.89 -0.82
#